data_AF-A0A2G8YBF3-F1
#
_entry.id   AF-A0A2G8YBF3-F1
#
_cell.length_a   1.000
_cell.length_b   1.000
_cell.length_c   1.000
_cell.angle_alpha   90.00
_cell.angle_beta   90.00
_cell.angle_gamma   90.00
#
_symmetry.space_group_name_H-M   'P 1'
#
loop_
_entity.id
_entity.type
_entity.pdbx_description
1 polymer ?
#
loop_
_entity_poly.entity_id
_entity_poly.type
_entity_poly.pdbx_seq_one_letter_code
_entity_poly.pdbx_strand_id
1 'polypeptide(L)'
;MSLFGVKPQTQPSSTGFLSSSSGTAGSLFSSASSAQAPASSASVGLFSSSSSLAAASALSSSPSSSLSSLPLHQQQYVEAISRRTQQTETLLSDQNRSMVNFLYQFDPAHAATHKNALLENQLQSFAVQNPVEGAALLAKWRKASSRSADPQNCLIVPVQGVQELSARVTMVAQATELLAETLGTVAKDTERLMARNQQMREKLDLIRQRHTSLGHEFIKVVNLIENVAVSRGVAEKNPRSEAANAQILASLEEEFPWEEWQRRIDLLRVWLPTLQRTSATATGFPAPSADERSKPVLDKEQEESLVDVLSAQTEAVEATTQSLANTEQDVERLESAVSRRRKGVR
;
A
#
# COMPACT_ATOMS: atom_id res chain seq x y z
N MET A 1 29.24 1.29 -37.49
CA MET A 1 28.51 1.44 -38.75
C MET A 1 27.02 1.42 -38.44
N SER A 2 26.32 2.49 -38.82
CA SER A 2 24.88 2.68 -39.08
C SER A 2 24.01 1.42 -39.24
N LEU A 3 22.68 1.39 -39.00
CA LEU A 3 21.62 2.38 -38.75
C LEU A 3 20.29 1.59 -38.55
N PHE A 4 19.25 2.30 -38.05
CA PHE A 4 17.81 1.94 -37.98
C PHE A 4 17.40 1.00 -36.83
N GLY A 5 16.44 1.32 -35.94
CA GLY A 5 15.35 2.29 -35.97
C GLY A 5 13.99 1.56 -35.96
N VAL A 6 12.99 2.13 -35.27
CA VAL A 6 11.54 1.83 -35.29
C VAL A 6 10.95 1.06 -34.07
N LYS A 7 10.42 1.85 -33.12
CA LYS A 7 9.03 1.74 -32.59
C LYS A 7 8.17 2.70 -33.46
N PRO A 8 6.81 2.74 -33.45
CA PRO A 8 5.82 2.09 -32.57
C PRO A 8 4.54 1.58 -33.31
N GLN A 9 3.59 0.92 -32.63
CA GLN A 9 2.15 1.09 -32.98
C GLN A 9 1.18 0.62 -31.88
N THR A 10 0.19 1.47 -31.62
CA THR A 10 -0.94 1.32 -30.70
C THR A 10 -2.26 1.17 -31.48
N GLN A 11 -3.23 0.50 -30.83
CA GLN A 11 -4.71 0.60 -30.97
C GLN A 11 -5.41 -0.01 -32.22
N PRO A 12 -6.77 -0.10 -32.25
CA PRO A 12 -7.77 -0.62 -31.29
C PRO A 12 -8.92 -1.42 -31.99
N SER A 13 -9.98 -1.84 -31.26
CA SER A 13 -11.38 -2.18 -31.66
C SER A 13 -11.85 -3.48 -30.99
N SER A 14 -12.89 -3.60 -30.15
CA SER A 14 -14.26 -3.06 -30.01
C SER A 14 -15.34 -4.08 -30.43
N THR A 15 -16.24 -4.35 -29.47
CA THR A 15 -17.70 -4.59 -29.58
C THR A 15 -18.28 -5.92 -30.10
N GLY A 16 -19.28 -6.40 -29.34
CA GLY A 16 -20.25 -7.46 -29.68
C GLY A 16 -20.76 -8.15 -28.42
N PHE A 17 -21.56 -7.52 -27.55
CA PHE A 17 -23.04 -7.52 -27.57
C PHE A 17 -23.68 -8.87 -27.92
N LEU A 18 -24.10 -9.61 -26.89
CA LEU A 18 -25.37 -10.36 -26.88
C LEU A 18 -26.02 -10.24 -25.50
N SER A 19 -27.24 -9.76 -25.53
CA SER A 19 -28.19 -9.59 -24.44
C SER A 19 -29.24 -10.71 -24.47
N SER A 20 -29.99 -10.80 -23.36
CA SER A 20 -31.31 -11.44 -23.15
C SER A 20 -31.27 -12.76 -22.37
N SER A 21 -32.20 -13.09 -21.47
CA SER A 21 -33.17 -12.41 -20.59
C SER A 21 -33.95 -13.53 -19.86
N SER A 22 -34.70 -13.15 -18.81
CA SER A 22 -35.68 -13.95 -18.02
C SER A 22 -35.09 -14.84 -16.90
N GLY A 23 -35.66 -14.91 -15.69
CA GLY A 23 -36.86 -14.28 -15.14
C GLY A 23 -37.01 -14.58 -13.64
N THR A 24 -37.39 -13.55 -12.89
CA THR A 24 -38.35 -13.50 -11.76
C THR A 24 -38.48 -14.67 -10.77
N ALA A 25 -38.14 -14.38 -9.49
CA ALA A 25 -38.88 -14.61 -8.23
C ALA A 25 -37.85 -14.54 -7.08
N GLY A 26 -38.00 -13.90 -5.91
CA GLY A 26 -39.13 -13.32 -5.20
C GLY A 26 -38.93 -13.61 -3.70
N SER A 27 -38.53 -12.61 -2.89
CA SER A 27 -38.75 -12.45 -1.43
C SER A 27 -37.75 -11.41 -0.90
N LEU A 28 -38.13 -10.17 -0.54
CA LEU A 28 -39.00 -9.73 0.56
C LEU A 28 -38.47 -10.09 1.95
N PHE A 29 -37.57 -9.26 2.47
CA PHE A 29 -37.67 -8.76 3.85
C PHE A 29 -37.10 -7.33 3.90
N SER A 30 -38.01 -6.37 4.03
CA SER A 30 -37.73 -5.03 4.55
C SER A 30 -38.28 -4.99 5.96
N SER A 31 -37.54 -4.43 6.90
CA SER A 31 -38.12 -3.78 8.08
C SER A 31 -37.17 -2.68 8.54
N ALA A 32 -37.72 -1.48 8.49
CA ALA A 32 -37.15 -0.23 8.95
C ALA A 32 -37.16 -0.16 10.49
N SER A 33 -36.32 0.69 11.05
CA SER A 33 -36.68 1.48 12.23
C SER A 33 -35.87 2.77 12.28
N SER A 34 -36.64 3.82 12.48
CA SER A 34 -36.36 5.25 12.59
C SER A 34 -35.82 5.67 13.96
N ALA A 35 -35.43 6.94 14.03
CA ALA A 35 -35.32 7.81 15.21
C ALA A 35 -34.06 7.59 16.08
N GLN A 36 -33.42 8.58 16.72
CA GLN A 36 -33.54 10.03 16.81
C GLN A 36 -32.37 10.47 17.71
N ALA A 37 -31.83 11.66 17.48
CA ALA A 37 -30.70 12.21 18.22
C ALA A 37 -30.97 12.33 19.74
N PRO A 38 -29.90 12.35 20.55
CA PRO A 38 -29.84 13.34 21.61
C PRO A 38 -28.55 14.16 21.58
N ALA A 39 -28.73 15.44 21.91
CA ALA A 39 -27.70 16.43 22.12
C ALA A 39 -27.17 16.39 23.56
N SER A 40 -26.00 17.02 23.73
CA SER A 40 -25.45 17.66 24.95
C SER A 40 -24.57 16.82 25.88
N SER A 41 -23.25 17.01 25.77
CA SER A 41 -22.43 17.47 26.89
C SER A 41 -21.10 18.04 26.38
N ALA A 42 -20.80 19.26 26.82
CA ALA A 42 -19.72 20.11 26.37
C ALA A 42 -18.33 19.63 26.80
N SER A 43 -17.33 19.84 25.94
CA SER A 43 -15.98 20.19 26.39
C SER A 43 -15.29 21.05 25.34
N VAL A 44 -14.94 22.23 25.81
CA VAL A 44 -14.18 23.32 25.20
C VAL A 44 -12.88 22.82 24.56
N GLY A 45 -12.62 23.25 23.33
CA GLY A 45 -11.38 22.99 22.60
C GLY A 45 -11.19 24.03 21.49
N LEU A 46 -10.88 25.26 21.92
CA LEU A 46 -10.43 26.37 21.09
C LEU A 46 -9.29 25.92 20.18
N PHE A 47 -9.51 25.76 18.88
CA PHE A 47 -8.58 26.08 17.76
C PHE A 47 -9.27 25.67 16.45
N SER A 48 -10.06 26.57 15.88
CA SER A 48 -10.54 26.46 14.50
C SER A 48 -10.48 27.85 13.89
N SER A 49 -9.30 28.20 13.38
CA SER A 49 -9.11 29.37 12.53
C SER A 49 -9.66 29.01 11.15
N SER A 50 -10.96 29.24 10.96
CA SER A 50 -11.56 29.25 9.63
C SER A 50 -11.05 30.49 8.88
N SER A 51 -10.09 30.27 7.99
CA SER A 51 -9.65 31.24 7.00
C SER A 51 -10.75 31.46 5.97
N SER A 52 -11.67 32.39 6.24
CA SER A 52 -12.54 32.95 5.20
C SER A 52 -11.77 34.01 4.41
N LEU A 53 -10.89 33.55 3.50
CA LEU A 53 -10.27 34.35 2.43
C LEU A 53 -11.11 34.22 1.16
N ALA A 54 -12.31 34.80 1.15
CA ALA A 54 -13.12 34.92 -0.06
C ALA A 54 -14.16 36.03 0.08
N ALA A 55 -13.71 37.28 0.15
CA ALA A 55 -14.44 38.49 -0.26
C ALA A 55 -13.69 39.75 0.21
N ALA A 56 -12.56 40.07 -0.40
CA ALA A 56 -11.95 41.40 -0.28
C ALA A 56 -11.09 41.73 -1.50
N SER A 57 -11.66 41.56 -2.69
CA SER A 57 -11.11 42.09 -3.94
C SER A 57 -12.08 43.11 -4.49
N ALA A 58 -12.23 44.23 -3.78
CA ALA A 58 -12.74 45.50 -4.27
C ALA A 58 -12.83 46.45 -3.08
N LEU A 59 -11.82 47.32 -2.90
CA LEU A 59 -11.92 48.67 -2.33
C LEU A 59 -10.51 49.26 -2.25
N SER A 60 -9.95 49.54 -3.42
CA SER A 60 -9.05 50.66 -3.58
C SER A 60 -9.86 51.94 -3.44
N SER A 61 -10.13 52.38 -2.22
CA SER A 61 -10.44 53.78 -1.92
C SER A 61 -10.49 53.97 -0.42
N SER A 62 -9.68 54.90 0.08
CA SER A 62 -9.77 55.45 1.42
C SER A 62 -11.19 55.98 1.69
N PRO A 63 -11.78 55.68 2.85
CA PRO A 63 -12.67 56.63 3.50
C PRO A 63 -12.28 56.74 4.96
N SER A 64 -11.53 57.78 5.31
CA SER A 64 -11.20 58.16 6.68
C SER A 64 -12.39 58.74 7.46
N SER A 65 -13.64 58.56 7.00
CA SER A 65 -14.80 59.34 7.45
C SER A 65 -15.92 58.54 8.12
N SER A 66 -15.83 57.21 8.27
CA SER A 66 -16.89 56.40 8.90
C SER A 66 -16.52 55.76 10.24
N LEU A 67 -15.31 55.98 10.75
CA LEU A 67 -14.86 55.37 12.02
C LEU A 67 -15.50 56.01 13.26
N SER A 68 -16.02 57.23 13.17
CA SER A 68 -16.50 58.04 14.31
C SER A 68 -17.80 57.57 14.99
N SER A 69 -18.49 56.55 14.45
CA SER A 69 -19.76 56.05 15.01
C SER A 69 -19.63 54.79 15.89
N LEU A 70 -18.43 54.22 15.99
CA LEU A 70 -18.17 53.01 16.78
C LEU A 70 -17.74 53.32 18.22
N PRO A 71 -18.10 52.49 19.21
CA PRO A 71 -17.59 52.60 20.58
C PRO A 71 -16.06 52.68 20.63
N LEU A 72 -15.50 53.52 21.50
CA LEU A 72 -14.07 53.85 21.56
C LEU A 72 -13.13 52.63 21.54
N HIS A 73 -13.51 51.55 22.24
CA HIS A 73 -12.74 50.30 22.27
C HIS A 73 -12.72 49.58 20.90
N GLN A 74 -13.84 49.61 20.18
CA GLN A 74 -13.94 48.98 18.86
C GLN A 74 -13.20 49.80 17.80
N GLN A 75 -13.18 51.13 17.91
CA GLN A 75 -12.29 52.02 17.14
C GLN A 75 -10.82 51.66 17.36
N GLN A 76 -10.38 51.57 18.62
CA GLN A 76 -9.00 51.22 18.94
C GLN A 76 -8.61 49.83 18.42
N TYR A 77 -9.53 48.87 18.47
CA TYR A 77 -9.30 47.52 17.93
C TYR A 77 -9.16 47.52 16.41
N VAL A 78 -10.03 48.25 15.69
CA VAL A 78 -9.96 48.37 14.23
C VAL A 78 -8.71 49.14 13.80
N GLU A 79 -8.32 50.21 14.52
CA GLU A 79 -7.06 50.93 14.26
C GLU A 79 -5.84 50.06 14.56
N ALA A 80 -5.87 49.26 15.63
CA ALA A 80 -4.78 48.34 15.96
C ALA A 80 -4.65 47.24 14.89
N ILE A 81 -5.76 46.73 14.37
CA ILE A 81 -5.76 45.80 13.24
C ILE A 81 -5.24 46.51 11.99
N SER A 82 -5.76 47.68 11.62
CA SER A 82 -5.32 48.43 10.44
C SER A 82 -3.83 48.77 10.48
N ARG A 83 -3.29 49.19 11.64
CA ARG A 83 -1.85 49.42 11.81
C ARG A 83 -1.05 48.14 11.66
N ARG A 84 -1.54 47.02 12.22
CA ARG A 84 -0.88 45.72 12.07
C ARG A 84 -0.91 45.24 10.62
N THR A 85 -2.02 45.42 9.91
CA THR A 85 -2.18 45.07 8.49
C THR A 85 -1.25 45.91 7.63
N GLN A 86 -1.19 47.23 7.85
CA GLN A 86 -0.24 48.12 7.18
C GLN A 86 1.21 47.74 7.49
N GLN A 87 1.54 47.41 8.74
CA GLN A 87 2.88 46.94 9.10
C GLN A 87 3.23 45.62 8.39
N THR A 88 2.31 44.65 8.33
CA THR A 88 2.53 43.40 7.59
C THR A 88 2.65 43.64 6.09
N GLU A 89 1.87 44.56 5.53
CA GLU A 89 1.94 44.92 4.11
C GLU A 89 3.27 45.60 3.79
N THR A 90 3.73 46.50 4.66
CA THR A 90 5.06 47.10 4.54
C THR A 90 6.17 46.05 4.61
N LEU A 91 6.10 45.07 5.53
CA LEU A 91 7.08 43.97 5.63
C LEU A 91 7.06 43.00 4.44
N LEU A 92 5.89 42.84 3.79
CA LEU A 92 5.75 42.04 2.58
C LEU A 92 6.27 42.79 1.34
N SER A 93 6.15 44.12 1.33
CA SER A 93 6.65 44.99 0.26
C SER A 93 8.12 45.39 0.41
N ASP A 94 8.65 45.35 1.64
CA ASP A 94 10.05 45.67 1.91
C ASP A 94 10.92 44.57 1.31
N GLN A 95 11.57 44.88 0.19
CA GLN A 95 12.74 44.14 -0.26
C GLN A 95 13.90 44.40 0.70
N ASN A 96 13.77 44.00 1.96
CA ASN A 96 14.89 43.96 2.88
C ASN A 96 15.85 42.86 2.41
N ARG A 97 16.74 43.24 1.48
CA ARG A 97 17.88 42.45 0.97
C ARG A 97 18.77 41.90 2.09
N SER A 98 18.67 42.45 3.30
CA SER A 98 19.48 42.09 4.47
C SER A 98 19.11 40.74 5.12
N MET A 99 17.89 40.22 4.89
CA MET A 99 17.47 38.93 5.42
C MET A 99 17.57 37.82 4.37
N VAL A 100 18.80 37.37 4.13
CA VAL A 100 19.06 36.13 3.37
C VAL A 100 19.16 34.95 4.34
N ASN A 101 18.26 33.99 4.16
CA ASN A 101 18.31 32.67 4.80
C ASN A 101 18.50 31.58 3.74
N PHE A 102 18.88 30.38 4.16
CA PHE A 102 19.10 29.24 3.26
C PHE A 102 18.09 28.13 3.56
N LEU A 103 17.50 27.58 2.50
CA LEU A 103 16.63 26.40 2.56
C LEU A 103 17.26 25.25 1.79
N TYR A 104 16.84 24.04 2.13
CA TYR A 104 17.24 22.82 1.42
C TYR A 104 16.13 22.42 0.44
N GLN A 105 16.50 22.20 -0.81
CA GLN A 105 15.60 21.75 -1.86
C GLN A 105 16.19 20.52 -2.54
N PHE A 106 15.37 19.49 -2.78
CA PHE A 106 15.81 18.30 -3.50
C PHE A 106 16.12 18.63 -4.97
N ASP A 107 17.25 18.14 -5.47
CA ASP A 107 17.65 18.23 -6.88
C ASP A 107 17.33 16.94 -7.63
N PRO A 108 16.30 16.90 -8.49
CA PRO A 108 15.99 15.71 -9.27
C PRO A 108 17.07 15.38 -10.32
N ALA A 109 17.97 16.32 -10.62
CA ALA A 109 19.07 16.09 -11.56
C ALA A 109 20.34 15.51 -10.89
N HIS A 110 20.32 15.28 -9.57
CA HIS A 110 21.47 14.78 -8.80
C HIS A 110 22.79 15.57 -9.04
N ALA A 111 22.67 16.86 -9.34
CA ALA A 111 23.80 17.76 -9.60
C ALA A 111 23.99 18.76 -8.45
N ALA A 112 23.50 18.41 -7.25
CA ALA A 112 23.45 19.33 -6.12
C ALA A 112 24.85 19.74 -5.67
N THR A 113 25.81 18.82 -5.66
CA THR A 113 27.22 19.10 -5.35
C THR A 113 27.83 20.17 -6.26
N HIS A 114 27.68 20.01 -7.57
CA HIS A 114 28.18 20.97 -8.55
C HIS A 114 27.50 22.33 -8.41
N LYS A 115 26.17 22.35 -8.27
CA LYS A 115 25.39 23.60 -8.15
C LYS A 115 25.70 24.33 -6.83
N ASN A 116 25.87 23.59 -5.74
CA ASN A 116 26.28 24.15 -4.44
C ASN A 116 27.71 24.71 -4.50
N ALA A 117 28.65 24.02 -5.17
CA ALA A 117 30.00 24.52 -5.38
C ALA A 117 30.04 25.79 -6.25
N LEU A 118 29.19 25.85 -7.29
CA LEU A 118 29.02 27.05 -8.10
C LEU A 118 28.50 28.23 -7.27
N LEU A 119 27.50 27.99 -6.42
CA LEU A 119 26.95 29.01 -5.54
C LEU A 119 27.98 29.46 -4.49
N GLU A 120 28.80 28.55 -3.96
CA GLU A 120 29.92 28.91 -3.09
C GLU A 120 30.91 29.85 -3.79
N ASN A 121 31.31 29.54 -5.02
CA ASN A 121 32.23 30.37 -5.81
C ASN A 121 31.66 31.77 -6.08
N GLN A 122 30.34 31.87 -6.31
CA GLN A 122 29.66 33.15 -6.45
C GLN A 122 29.63 33.95 -5.15
N LEU A 123 29.41 33.29 -4.00
CA LEU A 123 29.46 33.95 -2.70
C LEU A 123 30.88 34.40 -2.32
N GLN A 124 31.89 33.61 -2.69
CA GLN A 124 33.30 33.97 -2.51
C GLN A 124 33.67 35.22 -3.32
N SER A 125 33.28 35.29 -4.60
CA SER A 125 33.54 36.48 -5.43
C SER A 125 32.77 37.71 -4.94
N PHE A 126 31.55 37.53 -4.45
CA PHE A 126 30.78 38.62 -3.83
C PHE A 126 31.43 39.13 -2.54
N ALA A 127 32.00 38.25 -1.70
CA ALA A 127 32.72 38.65 -0.49
C ALA A 127 33.99 39.47 -0.75
N VAL A 128 34.64 39.26 -1.90
CA VAL A 128 35.79 40.08 -2.32
C VAL A 128 35.35 41.49 -2.71
N GLN A 129 34.15 41.64 -3.29
CA GLN A 129 33.60 42.94 -3.71
C GLN A 129 32.96 43.71 -2.54
N ASN A 130 32.27 42.99 -1.65
CA ASN A 130 31.57 43.54 -0.49
C ASN A 130 32.02 42.83 0.80
N PRO A 131 33.08 43.32 1.47
CA PRO A 131 33.74 42.56 2.54
C PRO A 131 32.86 42.37 3.79
N VAL A 132 32.01 43.34 4.14
CA VAL A 132 31.18 43.25 5.36
C VAL A 132 29.96 42.34 5.15
N GLU A 133 29.19 42.57 4.09
CA GLU A 133 27.96 41.82 3.82
C GLU A 133 28.25 40.42 3.24
N GLY A 134 29.23 40.32 2.34
CA GLY A 134 29.57 39.07 1.70
C GLY A 134 30.23 38.07 2.66
N ALA A 135 31.08 38.52 3.59
CA ALA A 135 31.65 37.63 4.61
C ALA A 135 30.57 37.04 5.54
N ALA A 136 29.57 37.83 5.92
CA ALA A 136 28.45 37.38 6.74
C ALA A 136 27.57 36.35 6.01
N LEU A 137 27.26 36.58 4.72
CA LEU A 137 26.49 35.66 3.88
C LEU A 137 27.23 34.33 3.64
N LEU A 138 28.52 34.41 3.35
CA LEU A 138 29.37 33.25 3.12
C LEU A 138 29.48 32.40 4.40
N ALA A 139 29.63 33.03 5.57
CA ALA A 139 29.62 32.32 6.85
C ALA A 139 28.28 31.60 7.12
N LYS A 140 27.14 32.26 6.81
CA LYS A 140 25.81 31.64 6.90
C LYS A 140 25.66 30.46 5.94
N TRP A 141 26.15 30.59 4.71
CA TRP A 141 26.10 29.52 3.71
C TRP A 141 26.95 28.32 4.14
N ARG A 142 28.19 28.53 4.59
CA ARG A 142 29.05 27.44 5.10
C ARG A 142 28.42 26.70 6.27
N LYS A 143 27.71 27.43 7.15
CA LYS A 143 26.95 26.85 8.26
C LYS A 143 25.73 26.04 7.79
N ALA A 144 25.07 26.44 6.70
CA ALA A 144 24.00 25.65 6.09
C ALA A 144 24.58 24.41 5.38
N SER A 145 25.70 24.57 4.66
CA SER A 145 26.38 23.48 3.98
C SER A 145 26.83 22.37 4.94
N SER A 146 27.43 22.73 6.08
CA SER A 146 27.82 21.76 7.11
C SER A 146 26.65 21.09 7.84
N ARG A 147 25.43 21.65 7.74
CA ARG A 147 24.22 21.11 8.35
C ARG A 147 23.35 20.31 7.37
N SER A 148 23.74 20.23 6.10
CA SER A 148 23.00 19.45 5.10
C SER A 148 23.05 17.97 5.45
N ALA A 149 21.87 17.34 5.58
CA ALA A 149 21.76 15.90 5.86
C ALA A 149 22.15 15.05 4.64
N ASP A 150 21.92 15.56 3.42
CA ASP A 150 22.27 14.88 2.16
C ASP A 150 22.87 15.88 1.14
N PRO A 151 24.20 16.09 1.16
CA PRO A 151 24.86 17.04 0.28
C PRO A 151 24.88 16.61 -1.19
N GLN A 152 24.58 15.36 -1.52
CA GLN A 152 24.56 14.86 -2.90
C GLN A 152 23.27 15.21 -3.62
N ASN A 153 22.15 15.28 -2.88
CA ASN A 153 20.82 15.47 -3.44
C ASN A 153 20.14 16.78 -3.00
N CYS A 154 20.64 17.46 -1.96
CA CYS A 154 20.05 18.72 -1.50
C CYS A 154 20.81 19.95 -1.99
N LEU A 155 20.09 20.82 -2.70
CA LEU A 155 20.51 22.16 -3.07
C LEU A 155 20.26 23.12 -1.92
N ILE A 156 21.25 23.98 -1.65
CA ILE A 156 21.15 25.06 -0.68
C ILE A 156 20.73 26.31 -1.42
N VAL A 157 19.47 26.71 -1.29
CA VAL A 157 18.91 27.82 -2.05
C VAL A 157 18.73 29.04 -1.14
N PRO A 158 19.29 30.22 -1.50
CA PRO A 158 19.05 31.44 -0.75
C PRO A 158 17.59 31.88 -0.91
N VAL A 159 17.06 32.46 0.16
CA VAL A 159 15.74 33.08 0.22
C VAL A 159 15.89 34.48 0.80
N GLN A 160 15.42 35.48 0.07
CA GLN A 160 15.51 36.89 0.41
C GLN A 160 14.14 37.41 0.82
N GLY A 161 14.03 37.76 2.11
CA GLY A 161 12.81 38.37 2.65
C GLY A 161 11.60 37.42 2.74
N VAL A 162 10.46 38.00 3.16
CA VAL A 162 9.22 37.25 3.44
C VAL A 162 8.47 36.93 2.15
N GLN A 163 8.61 37.74 1.10
CA GLN A 163 7.92 37.53 -0.17
C GLN A 163 8.38 36.23 -0.86
N GLU A 164 9.70 36.00 -0.99
CA GLU A 164 10.22 34.76 -1.57
C GLU A 164 9.88 33.53 -0.72
N LEU A 165 9.87 33.70 0.62
CA LEU A 165 9.43 32.65 1.52
C LEU A 165 7.97 32.29 1.29
N SER A 166 7.09 33.28 1.15
CA SER A 166 5.66 33.06 0.88
C SER A 166 5.45 32.35 -0.47
N ALA A 167 6.18 32.74 -1.52
CA ALA A 167 6.13 32.08 -2.82
C ALA A 167 6.57 30.62 -2.75
N ARG A 168 7.59 30.30 -1.94
CA ARG A 168 8.02 28.91 -1.70
C ARG A 168 6.99 28.12 -0.92
N VAL A 169 6.37 28.70 0.10
CA VAL A 169 5.29 28.04 0.85
C VAL A 169 4.13 27.69 -0.09
N THR A 170 3.76 28.59 -1.00
CA THR A 170 2.71 28.30 -2.00
C THR A 170 3.13 27.21 -2.99
N MET A 171 4.40 27.19 -3.44
CA MET A 171 4.91 26.11 -4.31
C MET A 171 4.92 24.76 -3.60
N VAL A 172 5.33 24.72 -2.33
CA VAL A 172 5.32 23.49 -1.53
C VAL A 172 3.89 23.00 -1.34
N ALA A 173 2.93 23.88 -1.06
CA ALA A 173 1.53 23.53 -0.96
C ALA A 173 1.00 22.88 -2.25
N GLN A 174 1.29 23.47 -3.41
CA GLN A 174 0.93 22.91 -4.72
C GLN A 174 1.60 21.55 -4.98
N ALA A 175 2.90 21.42 -4.64
CA ALA A 175 3.61 20.15 -4.78
C ALA A 175 3.03 19.07 -3.87
N THR A 176 2.64 19.40 -2.63
CA THR A 176 1.99 18.46 -1.72
C THR A 176 0.61 18.03 -2.20
N GLU A 177 -0.14 18.93 -2.84
CA GLU A 177 -1.44 18.62 -3.45
C GLU A 177 -1.27 17.63 -4.60
N LEU A 178 -0.31 17.88 -5.51
CA LEU A 178 0.02 16.94 -6.59
C LEU A 178 0.50 15.57 -6.06
N LEU A 179 1.28 15.55 -4.97
CA LEU A 179 1.69 14.31 -4.31
C LEU A 179 0.49 13.56 -3.72
N ALA A 180 -0.48 14.27 -3.14
CA ALA A 180 -1.70 13.66 -2.62
C ALA A 180 -2.57 13.08 -3.75
N GLU A 181 -2.70 13.79 -4.88
CA GLU A 181 -3.41 13.29 -6.06
C GLU A 181 -2.75 12.04 -6.64
N THR A 182 -1.42 12.06 -6.82
CA THR A 182 -0.68 10.92 -7.34
C THR A 182 -0.76 9.72 -6.38
N LEU A 183 -0.63 9.92 -5.07
CA LEU A 183 -0.86 8.88 -4.07
C LEU A 183 -2.28 8.32 -4.16
N GLY A 184 -3.28 9.17 -4.36
CA GLY A 184 -4.67 8.77 -4.57
C GLY A 184 -4.87 7.92 -5.84
N THR A 185 -4.13 8.20 -6.92
CA THR A 185 -4.14 7.32 -8.12
C THR A 185 -3.48 5.98 -7.85
N VAL A 186 -2.34 5.96 -7.17
CA VAL A 186 -1.63 4.72 -6.80
C VAL A 186 -2.51 3.85 -5.91
N ALA A 187 -3.18 4.43 -4.91
CA ALA A 187 -4.11 3.70 -4.04
C ALA A 187 -5.28 3.06 -4.82
N LYS A 188 -5.83 3.77 -5.81
CA LYS A 188 -6.89 3.21 -6.68
C LYS A 188 -6.36 2.08 -7.55
N ASP A 189 -5.14 2.21 -8.06
CA ASP A 189 -4.53 1.18 -8.89
C ASP A 189 -4.15 -0.07 -8.09
N THR A 190 -3.68 0.09 -6.85
CA THR A 190 -3.45 -1.06 -5.95
C THR A 190 -4.75 -1.75 -5.57
N GLU A 191 -5.84 -1.01 -5.32
CA GLU A 191 -7.16 -1.58 -5.08
C GLU A 191 -7.66 -2.42 -6.27
N ARG A 192 -7.54 -1.88 -7.49
CA ARG A 192 -7.87 -2.62 -8.72
C ARG A 192 -7.01 -3.88 -8.89
N LEU A 193 -5.73 -3.80 -8.56
CA LEU A 193 -4.81 -4.94 -8.62
C LEU A 193 -5.21 -6.02 -7.61
N MET A 194 -5.57 -5.63 -6.38
CA MET A 194 -6.07 -6.55 -5.36
C MET A 194 -7.37 -7.24 -5.81
N ALA A 195 -8.33 -6.49 -6.36
CA ALA A 195 -9.58 -7.04 -6.88
C ALA A 195 -9.32 -8.03 -8.02
N ARG A 196 -8.41 -7.71 -8.95
CA ARG A 196 -8.01 -8.63 -10.03
C ARG A 196 -7.32 -9.87 -9.49
N ASN A 197 -6.46 -9.73 -8.47
CA ASN A 197 -5.78 -10.86 -7.85
C ASN A 197 -6.80 -11.84 -7.24
N GLN A 198 -7.81 -11.32 -6.54
CA GLN A 198 -8.89 -12.11 -5.98
C GLN A 198 -9.67 -12.88 -7.06
N GLN A 199 -10.04 -12.22 -8.15
CA GLN A 199 -10.70 -12.88 -9.29
C GLN A 199 -9.84 -13.98 -9.93
N MET A 200 -8.52 -13.79 -9.98
CA MET A 200 -7.62 -14.84 -10.48
C MET A 200 -7.55 -16.03 -9.55
N ARG A 201 -7.54 -15.83 -8.22
CA ARG A 201 -7.57 -16.92 -7.24
C ARG A 201 -8.83 -17.78 -7.41
N GLU A 202 -9.99 -17.13 -7.52
CA GLU A 202 -11.27 -17.83 -7.75
C GLU A 202 -11.26 -18.64 -9.06
N LYS A 203 -10.71 -18.07 -10.13
CA LYS A 203 -10.55 -18.79 -11.41
C LYS A 203 -9.57 -19.95 -11.30
N LEU A 204 -8.46 -19.79 -10.57
CA LEU A 204 -7.50 -20.87 -10.33
C LEU A 204 -8.15 -22.03 -9.58
N ASP A 205 -8.97 -21.74 -8.57
CA ASP A 205 -9.69 -22.78 -7.83
C ASP A 205 -10.71 -23.50 -8.72
N LEU A 206 -11.44 -22.77 -9.57
CA LEU A 206 -12.33 -23.38 -10.56
C LEU A 206 -11.56 -24.26 -11.56
N ILE A 207 -10.37 -23.82 -12.01
CA ILE A 207 -9.51 -24.62 -12.88
C ILE A 207 -9.04 -25.88 -12.16
N ARG A 208 -8.63 -25.79 -10.89
CA ARG A 208 -8.23 -26.96 -10.09
C ARG A 208 -9.37 -27.96 -9.95
N GLN A 209 -10.58 -27.49 -9.61
CA GLN A 209 -11.78 -28.34 -9.52
C GLN A 209 -12.15 -28.97 -10.86
N ARG A 210 -12.06 -28.20 -11.95
CA ARG A 210 -12.31 -28.74 -13.29
C ARG A 210 -11.26 -29.77 -13.67
N HIS A 211 -9.98 -29.52 -13.37
CA HIS A 211 -8.90 -30.45 -13.62
C HIS A 211 -9.07 -31.77 -12.86
N THR A 212 -9.45 -31.74 -11.58
CA THR A 212 -9.73 -32.97 -10.83
C THR A 212 -10.92 -33.73 -11.43
N SER A 213 -12.03 -33.04 -11.75
CA SER A 213 -13.18 -33.67 -12.42
C SER A 213 -12.82 -34.30 -13.76
N LEU A 214 -12.04 -33.59 -14.58
CA LEU A 214 -11.60 -34.07 -15.89
C LEU A 214 -10.62 -35.24 -15.74
N GLY A 215 -9.77 -35.24 -14.72
CA GLY A 215 -8.92 -36.37 -14.37
C GLY A 215 -9.74 -37.62 -14.07
N HIS A 216 -10.82 -37.51 -13.29
CA HIS A 216 -11.72 -38.63 -13.01
C HIS A 216 -12.45 -39.13 -14.27
N GLU A 217 -12.98 -38.23 -15.09
CA GLU A 217 -13.64 -38.60 -16.36
C GLU A 217 -12.65 -39.23 -17.35
N PHE A 218 -11.42 -38.72 -17.41
CA PHE A 218 -10.37 -39.29 -18.25
C PHE A 218 -10.04 -40.73 -17.85
N ILE A 219 -9.83 -41.00 -16.56
CA ILE A 219 -9.60 -42.37 -16.05
C ILE A 219 -10.78 -43.27 -16.40
N LYS A 220 -12.02 -42.80 -16.23
CA LYS A 220 -13.23 -43.55 -16.55
C LYS A 220 -13.34 -43.90 -18.04
N VAL A 221 -13.05 -42.94 -18.93
CA VAL A 221 -13.07 -43.15 -20.38
C VAL A 221 -11.97 -44.12 -20.81
N VAL A 222 -10.75 -43.97 -20.30
CA VAL A 222 -9.64 -44.90 -20.58
C VAL A 222 -10.02 -46.32 -20.15
N ASN A 223 -10.52 -46.50 -18.93
CA ASN A 223 -10.99 -47.79 -18.44
C ASN A 223 -12.11 -48.38 -19.32
N LEU A 224 -13.05 -47.55 -19.80
CA LEU A 224 -14.12 -48.01 -20.69
C LEU A 224 -13.56 -48.48 -22.04
N ILE A 225 -12.63 -47.73 -22.63
CA ILE A 225 -11.98 -48.07 -23.90
C ILE A 225 -11.22 -49.39 -23.76
N GLU A 226 -10.43 -49.55 -22.71
CA GLU A 226 -9.69 -50.78 -22.42
C GLU A 226 -10.64 -51.97 -22.26
N ASN A 227 -11.69 -51.84 -21.46
CA ASN A 227 -12.66 -52.92 -21.26
C ASN A 227 -13.39 -53.31 -22.55
N VAL A 228 -13.75 -52.34 -23.40
CA VAL A 228 -14.36 -52.62 -24.70
C VAL A 228 -13.37 -53.30 -25.64
N ALA A 229 -12.12 -52.82 -25.71
CA ALA A 229 -11.08 -53.43 -26.54
C ALA A 229 -10.80 -54.88 -26.15
N VAL A 230 -10.77 -55.17 -24.84
CA VAL A 230 -10.64 -56.53 -24.28
C VAL A 230 -11.87 -57.38 -24.61
N SER A 231 -13.08 -56.86 -24.42
CA SER A 231 -14.31 -57.61 -24.72
C SER A 231 -14.46 -58.00 -26.19
N ARG A 232 -13.84 -57.23 -27.10
CA ARG A 232 -13.81 -57.50 -28.54
C ARG A 232 -12.63 -58.37 -28.98
N GLY A 233 -11.74 -58.73 -28.05
CA GLY A 233 -10.53 -59.51 -28.34
C GLY A 233 -9.48 -58.75 -29.16
N VAL A 234 -9.56 -57.42 -29.25
CA VAL A 234 -8.61 -56.58 -30.01
C VAL A 234 -7.35 -56.32 -29.20
N ALA A 235 -7.47 -56.35 -27.87
CA ALA A 235 -6.35 -56.20 -26.94
C ALA A 235 -6.51 -57.17 -25.76
N GLU A 236 -5.40 -57.60 -25.17
CA GLU A 236 -5.39 -58.34 -23.92
C GLU A 236 -5.05 -57.40 -22.77
N LYS A 237 -5.58 -57.69 -21.58
CA LYS A 237 -5.20 -56.94 -20.38
C LYS A 237 -3.73 -57.23 -20.05
N ASN A 238 -3.00 -56.18 -19.70
CA ASN A 238 -1.61 -56.33 -19.30
C ASN A 238 -1.52 -56.87 -17.85
N PRO A 239 -1.06 -58.13 -17.63
CA PRO A 239 -1.04 -58.73 -16.30
C PRO A 239 -0.08 -58.00 -15.35
N ARG A 240 0.95 -57.31 -15.88
CA ARG A 240 1.91 -56.55 -15.08
C ARG A 240 1.28 -55.28 -14.50
N SER A 241 0.40 -54.60 -15.23
CA SER A 241 -0.30 -53.43 -14.72
C SER A 241 -1.41 -53.80 -13.74
N GLU A 242 -2.12 -54.91 -13.96
CA GLU A 242 -3.10 -55.41 -12.99
C GLU A 242 -2.44 -55.82 -11.68
N ALA A 243 -1.32 -56.54 -11.73
CA ALA A 243 -0.56 -56.90 -10.53
C ALA A 243 -0.03 -55.66 -9.79
N ALA A 244 0.48 -54.65 -10.50
CA ALA A 244 0.92 -53.40 -9.90
C ALA A 244 -0.23 -52.63 -9.25
N ASN A 245 -1.39 -52.54 -9.92
CA ASN A 245 -2.58 -51.89 -9.37
C ASN A 245 -3.10 -52.62 -8.12
N ALA A 246 -3.13 -53.96 -8.13
CA ALA A 246 -3.53 -54.77 -6.98
C ALA A 246 -2.55 -54.58 -5.80
N GLN A 247 -1.25 -54.49 -6.07
CA GLN A 247 -0.25 -54.21 -5.03
C GLN A 247 -0.44 -52.82 -4.42
N ILE A 248 -0.73 -51.79 -5.23
CA ILE A 248 -1.00 -50.44 -4.75
C ILE A 248 -2.28 -50.40 -3.90
N LEU A 249 -3.34 -51.09 -4.32
CA LEU A 249 -4.59 -51.17 -3.54
C LEU A 249 -4.37 -51.89 -2.21
N ALA A 250 -3.62 -53.01 -2.21
CA ALA A 250 -3.30 -53.73 -0.98
C ALA A 250 -2.45 -52.88 -0.02
N SER A 251 -1.44 -52.14 -0.52
CA SER A 251 -0.66 -51.23 0.32
C SER A 251 -1.51 -50.07 0.86
N LEU A 252 -2.45 -49.54 0.06
CA LEU A 252 -3.37 -48.51 0.51
C LEU A 252 -4.33 -49.00 1.60
N GLU A 253 -4.82 -50.24 1.50
CA GLU A 253 -5.65 -50.85 2.54
C GLU A 253 -4.88 -51.07 3.85
N GLU A 254 -3.59 -51.43 3.76
CA GLU A 254 -2.70 -51.58 4.93
C GLU A 254 -2.37 -50.22 5.58
N GLU A 255 -2.07 -49.20 4.77
CA GLU A 255 -1.77 -47.84 5.25
C GLU A 255 -3.03 -47.10 5.75
N PHE A 256 -4.19 -47.43 5.20
CA PHE A 256 -5.46 -46.77 5.50
C PHE A 256 -6.57 -47.77 5.82
N PRO A 257 -6.55 -48.37 7.03
CA PRO A 257 -7.62 -49.26 7.48
C PRO A 257 -8.92 -48.46 7.64
N TRP A 258 -9.78 -48.52 6.61
CA TRP A 258 -10.98 -47.69 6.49
C TRP A 258 -11.89 -47.77 7.72
N GLU A 259 -12.07 -48.95 8.31
CA GLU A 259 -12.93 -49.14 9.48
C GLU A 259 -12.43 -48.38 10.71
N GLU A 260 -11.11 -48.31 10.91
CA GLU A 260 -10.52 -47.56 12.02
C GLU A 260 -10.65 -46.05 11.81
N TRP A 261 -10.37 -45.60 10.59
CA TRP A 261 -10.56 -44.20 10.20
C TRP A 261 -12.02 -43.76 10.30
N GLN A 262 -12.95 -44.60 9.84
CA GLN A 262 -14.39 -44.33 9.94
C GLN A 262 -14.82 -44.22 11.40
N ARG A 263 -14.41 -45.15 12.26
CA ARG A 263 -14.69 -45.08 13.72
C ARG A 263 -14.14 -43.79 14.33
N ARG A 264 -12.93 -43.38 13.94
CA ARG A 264 -12.30 -42.14 14.43
C ARG A 264 -13.03 -40.89 13.93
N ILE A 265 -13.44 -40.86 12.66
CA ILE A 265 -14.25 -39.78 12.09
C ILE A 265 -15.59 -39.67 12.81
N ASP A 266 -16.27 -40.80 13.05
CA ASP A 266 -17.56 -40.82 13.73
C ASP A 266 -17.44 -40.37 15.19
N LEU A 267 -16.35 -40.75 15.88
CA LEU A 267 -16.03 -40.22 17.20
C LEU A 267 -15.83 -38.70 17.16
N LEU A 268 -15.03 -38.17 16.23
CA LEU A 268 -14.80 -36.73 16.09
C LEU A 268 -16.08 -35.96 15.75
N ARG A 269 -16.97 -36.53 14.91
CA ARG A 269 -18.27 -35.95 14.57
C ARG A 269 -19.19 -35.82 15.78
N VAL A 270 -19.08 -36.72 16.76
CA VAL A 270 -19.84 -36.64 18.02
C VAL A 270 -19.13 -35.72 19.03
N TRP A 271 -17.80 -35.79 19.10
CA TRP A 271 -17.00 -35.07 20.09
C TRP A 271 -16.95 -33.56 19.82
N LEU A 272 -16.81 -33.12 18.56
CA LEU A 272 -16.69 -31.70 18.20
C LEU A 272 -17.94 -30.88 18.56
N PRO A 273 -19.19 -31.32 18.24
CA PRO A 273 -20.39 -30.61 18.68
C PRO A 273 -20.58 -30.67 20.21
N THR A 274 -20.11 -31.74 20.85
CA THR A 274 -20.16 -31.87 22.31
C THR A 274 -19.27 -30.83 22.97
N LEU A 275 -18.03 -30.67 22.52
CA LEU A 275 -17.10 -29.63 22.98
C LEU A 275 -17.63 -28.21 22.75
N GLN A 276 -18.20 -27.96 21.57
CA GLN A 276 -18.82 -26.66 21.24
C GLN A 276 -19.99 -26.34 22.16
N ARG A 277 -20.84 -27.33 22.45
CA ARG A 277 -22.01 -27.17 23.33
C ARG A 277 -21.62 -26.99 24.79
N THR A 278 -20.61 -27.71 25.26
CA THR A 278 -20.15 -27.62 26.66
C THR A 278 -19.23 -26.44 26.90
N SER A 279 -18.85 -25.68 25.86
CA SER A 279 -17.77 -24.69 25.93
C SER A 279 -16.55 -25.25 26.67
N ALA A 280 -16.30 -26.56 26.52
CA ALA A 280 -15.40 -27.28 27.40
C ALA A 280 -13.98 -26.79 27.11
N THR A 281 -13.50 -26.00 28.04
CA THR A 281 -12.16 -25.47 28.11
C THR A 281 -11.20 -26.63 28.31
N ALA A 282 -10.72 -27.17 27.19
CA ALA A 282 -9.59 -28.10 27.17
C ALA A 282 -8.30 -27.48 27.75
N THR A 283 -8.32 -26.19 28.12
CA THR A 283 -7.20 -25.42 28.66
C THR A 283 -7.24 -25.24 30.18
N GLY A 284 -8.23 -25.76 30.90
CA GLY A 284 -8.30 -25.65 32.37
C GLY A 284 -8.69 -24.27 32.90
N PHE A 285 -9.05 -23.32 32.03
CA PHE A 285 -9.59 -22.03 32.41
C PHE A 285 -11.13 -22.06 32.43
N PRO A 286 -11.83 -21.35 33.31
CA PRO A 286 -13.28 -21.22 33.22
C PRO A 286 -13.67 -20.53 31.91
N ALA A 287 -14.74 -20.99 31.28
CA ALA A 287 -15.27 -20.33 30.09
C ALA A 287 -15.63 -18.88 30.44
N PRO A 288 -15.12 -17.88 29.70
CA PRO A 288 -15.48 -16.49 29.95
C PRO A 288 -16.99 -16.34 29.83
N SER A 289 -17.60 -15.71 30.83
CA SER A 289 -19.03 -15.37 30.81
C SER A 289 -19.39 -14.62 29.52
N ALA A 290 -20.65 -14.64 29.09
CA ALA A 290 -21.08 -13.94 27.88
C ALA A 290 -20.68 -12.43 27.89
N ASP A 291 -20.52 -11.84 29.07
CA ASP A 291 -20.06 -10.46 29.29
C ASP A 291 -18.53 -10.26 29.18
N GLU A 292 -17.71 -11.31 29.25
CA GLU A 292 -16.26 -11.24 29.04
C GLU A 292 -15.86 -11.50 27.59
N ARG A 293 -16.71 -12.13 26.78
CA ARG A 293 -16.48 -12.31 25.33
C ARG A 293 -16.49 -11.00 24.54
N SER A 294 -17.02 -9.93 25.10
CA SER A 294 -17.17 -8.62 24.45
C SER A 294 -16.02 -7.66 24.76
N LYS A 295 -15.11 -8.01 25.67
CA LYS A 295 -13.89 -7.23 25.91
C LYS A 295 -12.77 -7.79 25.03
N PRO A 296 -12.17 -6.96 24.15
CA PRO A 296 -11.01 -7.41 23.40
C PRO A 296 -9.91 -7.80 24.39
N VAL A 297 -9.36 -9.01 24.20
CA VAL A 297 -8.31 -9.58 25.07
C VAL A 297 -6.99 -8.80 24.95
N LEU A 298 -6.85 -8.04 23.87
CA LEU A 298 -5.70 -7.20 23.55
C LEU A 298 -6.16 -5.76 23.33
N ASP A 299 -5.34 -4.81 23.75
CA ASP A 299 -5.54 -3.41 23.39
C ASP A 299 -5.16 -3.20 21.91
N LYS A 300 -5.77 -2.22 21.23
CA LYS A 300 -5.51 -1.95 19.79
C LYS A 300 -4.03 -1.75 19.46
N GLU A 301 -3.29 -1.07 20.35
CA GLU A 301 -1.84 -0.86 20.18
C GLU A 301 -1.06 -2.19 20.26
N GLN A 302 -1.50 -3.12 21.10
CA GLN A 302 -0.92 -4.46 21.19
C GLN A 302 -1.24 -5.27 19.94
N GLU A 303 -2.47 -5.18 19.42
CA GLU A 303 -2.87 -5.83 18.17
C GLU A 303 -2.03 -5.32 16.98
N GLU A 304 -1.85 -4.01 16.84
CA GLU A 304 -1.01 -3.41 15.79
C GLU A 304 0.44 -3.87 15.92
N SER A 305 1.01 -3.86 17.14
CA SER A 305 2.38 -4.35 17.35
C SER A 305 2.55 -5.84 17.03
N LEU A 306 1.52 -6.66 17.29
CA LEU A 306 1.53 -8.08 16.95
C LEU A 306 1.42 -8.27 15.43
N VAL A 307 0.63 -7.47 14.73
CA VAL A 307 0.56 -7.50 13.27
C VAL A 307 1.93 -7.16 12.66
N ASP A 308 2.62 -6.14 13.18
CA ASP A 308 3.97 -5.79 12.71
C ASP A 308 4.96 -6.94 12.92
N VAL A 309 4.98 -7.53 14.11
CA VAL A 309 5.86 -8.69 14.41
C VAL A 309 5.53 -9.88 13.52
N LEU A 310 4.24 -10.21 13.35
CA LEU A 310 3.81 -11.32 12.50
C LEU A 310 4.12 -11.07 11.02
N SER A 311 4.01 -9.83 10.56
CA SER A 311 4.37 -9.45 9.19
C SER A 311 5.88 -9.64 8.94
N ALA A 312 6.73 -9.18 9.87
CA ALA A 312 8.18 -9.35 9.79
C ALA A 312 8.59 -10.84 9.88
N GLN A 313 7.91 -11.62 10.71
CA GLN A 313 8.10 -13.07 10.77
C GLN A 313 7.68 -13.75 9.47
N THR A 314 6.57 -13.33 8.87
CA THR A 314 6.09 -13.87 7.59
C THR A 314 7.11 -13.59 6.50
N GLU A 315 7.63 -12.35 6.41
CA GLU A 315 8.68 -11.98 5.45
C GLU A 315 9.97 -12.81 5.67
N ALA A 316 10.39 -13.02 6.92
CA ALA A 316 11.56 -13.84 7.22
C ALA A 316 11.36 -15.32 6.83
N VAL A 317 10.17 -15.87 7.04
CA VAL A 317 9.82 -17.25 6.62
C VAL A 317 9.77 -17.34 5.09
N GLU A 318 9.20 -16.36 4.40
CA GLU A 318 9.21 -16.31 2.93
C GLU A 318 10.63 -16.21 2.37
N ALA A 319 11.48 -15.38 2.95
CA ALA A 319 12.87 -15.26 2.52
C ALA A 319 13.67 -16.56 2.73
N THR A 320 13.50 -17.22 3.88
CA THR A 320 14.19 -18.49 4.19
C THR A 320 13.69 -19.63 3.33
N THR A 321 12.38 -19.75 3.10
CA THR A 321 11.81 -20.77 2.20
C THR A 321 12.24 -20.56 0.75
N GLN A 322 12.29 -19.31 0.27
CA GLN A 322 12.81 -19.01 -1.07
C GLN A 322 14.30 -19.32 -1.20
N SER A 323 15.10 -19.01 -0.17
CA SER A 323 16.52 -19.38 -0.14
C SER A 323 16.70 -20.90 -0.17
N LEU A 324 15.88 -21.63 0.57
CA LEU A 324 15.94 -23.09 0.61
C LEU A 324 15.59 -23.69 -0.76
N ALA A 325 14.52 -23.21 -1.40
CA ALA A 325 14.14 -23.63 -2.76
C ALA A 325 15.26 -23.37 -3.80
N ASN A 326 15.95 -22.23 -3.69
CA ASN A 326 17.10 -21.94 -4.55
C ASN A 326 18.26 -22.93 -4.30
N THR A 327 18.56 -23.23 -3.03
CA THR A 327 19.61 -24.20 -2.69
C THR A 327 19.28 -25.62 -3.14
N GLU A 328 18.02 -26.06 -3.02
CA GLU A 328 17.57 -27.35 -3.53
C GLU A 328 17.75 -27.43 -5.05
N GLN A 329 17.36 -26.38 -5.77
CA GLN A 329 17.55 -26.32 -7.22
C GLN A 329 19.05 -26.38 -7.60
N ASP A 330 19.92 -25.74 -6.84
CA ASP A 330 21.37 -25.78 -7.08
C ASP A 330 21.96 -27.16 -6.75
N VAL A 331 21.47 -27.84 -5.71
CA VAL A 331 21.84 -29.23 -5.39
C VAL A 331 21.41 -30.16 -6.52
N GLU A 332 20.18 -30.07 -7.01
CA GLU A 332 19.70 -30.87 -8.15
C GLU A 332 20.58 -30.67 -9.40
N ARG A 333 20.96 -29.41 -9.68
CA ARG A 333 21.89 -29.08 -10.77
C ARG A 333 23.25 -29.74 -10.57
N LEU A 334 23.80 -29.68 -9.36
CA LEU A 334 25.08 -30.32 -9.01
C LEU A 334 25.00 -31.85 -9.11
N GLU A 335 23.94 -32.47 -8.60
CA GLU A 335 23.71 -33.91 -8.68
C GLU A 335 23.58 -34.38 -10.14
N SER A 336 22.88 -33.60 -10.97
CA SER A 336 22.76 -33.87 -12.40
C SER A 336 24.12 -33.76 -13.11
N ALA A 337 24.96 -32.78 -12.74
CA ALA A 337 26.31 -32.60 -13.28
C ALA A 337 27.26 -33.72 -12.85
N VAL A 338 27.22 -34.13 -11.57
CA VAL A 338 27.98 -35.26 -11.03
C VAL A 338 27.56 -36.57 -11.71
N SER A 339 26.26 -36.78 -11.90
CA SER A 339 25.71 -37.95 -12.58
C SER A 339 26.14 -38.03 -14.05
N ARG A 340 26.16 -36.90 -14.76
CA ARG A 340 26.69 -36.80 -16.14
C ARG A 340 28.19 -37.08 -16.17
N ARG A 341 28.96 -36.52 -15.23
CA ARG A 341 30.41 -36.76 -15.13
C ARG A 341 30.74 -38.22 -14.84
N ARG A 342 29.97 -38.91 -14.00
CA ARG A 342 30.13 -40.35 -13.73
C ARG A 342 29.76 -41.23 -14.93
N LYS A 343 28.77 -40.84 -15.73
CA LYS A 343 28.39 -41.57 -16.96
C LYS A 343 29.37 -41.37 -18.13
N GLY A 344 30.11 -40.26 -18.17
CA GLY A 344 31.11 -39.97 -19.22
C GLY A 344 32.51 -40.54 -18.99
N VAL A 345 32.73 -41.33 -17.92
CA VAL A 345 34.03 -41.95 -17.55
C VAL A 345 33.99 -43.48 -17.79
N ARG A 346 33.09 -43.98 -18.64
CA ARG A 346 33.07 -45.38 -19.08
C ARG A 346 33.43 -45.50 -20.54
#